data_AF-A0A7L4QX42-F1
#
_entry.id   AF-A0A7L4QX42-F1
#
_cell.length_a   1.000
_cell.length_b   1.000
_cell.length_c   1.000
_cell.angle_alpha   90.00
_cell.angle_beta   90.00
_cell.angle_gamma   90.00
#
_symmetry.space_group_name_H-M   'P 1'
#
loop_
_entity.id
_entity.type
_entity.pdbx_description
1 polymer ?
#
loop_
_entity_poly.entity_id
_entity_poly.type
_entity_poly.pdbx_seq_one_letter_code
_entity_poly.pdbx_strand_id
1 'polypeptide(L)' 'MIQLDDIDKEILNLIQLDFPLEVHPFEKLSAQLGISEEELLQRMERLKEEG' A
#
# COMPACT_ATOMS: atom_id res chain seq x y z
N MET A 1 -5.29 3.54 18.85
CA MET A 1 -5.48 4.45 17.71
C MET A 1 -4.34 4.16 16.78
N ILE A 2 -4.60 3.59 15.61
CA ILE A 2 -3.58 3.30 14.61
C ILE A 2 -2.91 4.62 14.26
N GLN A 3 -1.59 4.72 14.42
CA GLN A 3 -0.85 5.84 13.87
C GLN A 3 -0.48 5.48 12.44
N LEU A 4 -1.16 6.15 11.50
CA LEU A 4 -0.89 6.06 10.08
C LEU A 4 0.16 7.11 9.72
N ASP A 5 1.29 6.67 9.17
CA ASP A 5 2.23 7.59 8.54
C ASP A 5 1.71 8.01 7.15
N ASP A 6 2.46 8.88 6.47
CA ASP A 6 2.02 9.43 5.19
C ASP A 6 2.01 8.37 4.08
N ILE A 7 2.92 7.39 4.12
CA ILE A 7 2.95 6.27 3.17
C ILE A 7 1.73 5.37 3.39
N ASP A 8 1.38 5.06 4.64
CA ASP A 8 0.20 4.25 4.95
C ASP A 8 -1.08 4.90 4.42
N LYS A 9 -1.20 6.22 4.54
CA LYS A 9 -2.34 6.98 3.98
C LYS A 9 -2.37 6.90 2.46
N GLU A 10 -1.23 7.03 1.80
CA GLU A 10 -1.15 6.91 0.33
C GLU A 10 -1.51 5.50 -0.15
N ILE A 11 -1.04 4.45 0.54
CA ILE A 11 -1.41 3.06 0.28
C ILE A 11 -2.94 2.90 0.36
N LEU A 12 -3.57 3.38 1.44
CA LEU A 12 -5.02 3.31 1.61
C LEU A 12 -5.76 4.05 0.50
N ASN A 13 -5.30 5.26 0.14
CA ASN A 13 -5.91 6.05 -0.93
C ASN A 13 -5.81 5.31 -2.28
N LEU A 14 -4.65 4.76 -2.63
CA LEU A 14 -4.45 4.04 -3.89
C LEU A 14 -5.35 2.81 -3.98
N ILE A 15 -5.42 2.01 -2.92
CA ILE A 15 -6.25 0.79 -2.89
C ILE A 15 -7.74 1.13 -2.96
N GLN A 16 -8.19 2.18 -2.27
CA GLN A 16 -9.60 2.57 -2.26
C GLN A 16 -10.07 3.22 -3.57
N LEU A 17 -9.17 3.88 -4.30
CA LEU A 17 -9.49 4.63 -5.51
C LEU A 17 -9.32 3.80 -6.79
N ASP A 18 -8.16 3.18 -6.98
CA ASP A 18 -7.81 2.55 -8.25
C ASP A 18 -6.73 1.49 -8.06
N PHE A 19 -7.15 0.27 -7.71
CA PHE A 19 -6.24 -0.86 -7.65
C PHE A 19 -5.86 -1.30 -9.08
N PRO A 20 -4.56 -1.32 -9.46
CA PRO A 20 -4.15 -1.62 -10.82
C PRO A 20 -4.54 -3.04 -11.26
N LEU A 21 -5.14 -3.18 -12.44
CA LEU A 21 -5.44 -4.47 -13.06
C LEU A 21 -4.31 -4.89 -14.02
N GLU A 22 -3.12 -5.10 -13.46
CA GLU A 22 -1.91 -5.49 -14.21
C GLU A 22 -1.32 -6.82 -13.70
N VAL A 23 -0.31 -7.36 -14.39
CA VAL A 23 0.34 -8.62 -14.04
C VAL A 23 1.08 -8.53 -12.70
N HIS A 24 1.67 -7.36 -12.42
CA HIS A 24 2.43 -7.08 -11.19
C HIS A 24 1.92 -5.79 -10.52
N PRO A 25 0.70 -5.81 -9.93
CA PRO A 25 0.06 -4.61 -9.42
C PRO A 25 0.80 -4.03 -8.21
N PHE A 26 1.36 -4.87 -7.34
CA PHE A 26 2.11 -4.44 -6.15
C PHE A 26 3.48 -3.86 -6.50
N GLU A 27 4.17 -4.42 -7.49
CA GLU A 27 5.39 -3.83 -8.06
C GLU A 27 5.10 -2.41 -8.58
N LYS A 28 4.02 -2.23 -9.34
CA LYS A 28 3.62 -0.91 -9.85
C LYS A 28 3.29 0.08 -8.71
N LEU A 29 2.52 -0.36 -7.72
CA LEU A 29 2.13 0.48 -6.58
C LEU A 29 3.34 0.88 -5.74
N SER A 30 4.22 -0.06 -5.42
CA SER A 30 5.43 0.21 -4.64
C SER A 30 6.38 1.16 -5.38
N ALA A 31 6.53 1.00 -6.70
CA ALA A 31 7.27 1.93 -7.54
C ALA A 31 6.68 3.35 -7.56
N GLN A 32 5.35 3.49 -7.57
CA GLN A 32 4.67 4.80 -7.47
C GLN A 32 4.89 5.47 -6.10
N LEU A 33 4.92 4.67 -5.04
CA LEU A 33 5.13 5.12 -3.66
C LEU A 33 6.62 5.30 -3.30
N GLY A 34 7.54 4.89 -4.16
CA GLY A 34 8.98 4.97 -3.92
C GLY A 34 9.50 4.01 -2.83
N ILE A 35 8.78 2.93 -2.56
CA ILE A 35 9.14 1.88 -1.58
C ILE A 35 9.39 0.55 -2.29
N SER A 36 9.92 -0.44 -1.57
CA SER A 36 10.00 -1.81 -2.08
C SER A 36 8.62 -2.49 -2.07
N GLU A 37 8.42 -3.46 -2.96
CA GLU A 37 7.21 -4.28 -2.95
C GLU A 37 7.05 -5.04 -1.63
N GLU A 38 8.15 -5.51 -1.04
CA GLU A 38 8.14 -6.16 0.28
C GLU A 38 7.64 -5.22 1.38
N GLU A 39 8.11 -3.96 1.41
CA GLU A 39 7.65 -2.97 2.38
C GLU A 39 6.17 -2.63 2.18
N LEU A 40 5.73 -2.49 0.92
CA LEU A 40 4.31 -2.28 0.60
C LEU A 40 3.44 -3.40 1.19
N LEU A 41 3.81 -4.66 0.93
CA LEU A 41 3.05 -5.82 1.39
C LEU A 41 3.02 -5.92 2.92
N GLN A 42 4.15 -5.69 3.59
CA GLN A 42 4.22 -5.66 5.06
C GLN A 42 3.31 -4.57 5.66
N ARG A 43 3.31 -3.37 5.07
CA ARG A 43 2.44 -2.27 5.50
C ARG A 43 0.97 -2.60 5.27
N MET A 44 0.63 -3.17 4.12
CA MET A 44 -0.74 -3.61 3.81
C MET A 44 -1.24 -4.68 4.78
N GLU A 45 -0.39 -5.64 5.13
CA GLU A 45 -0.72 -6.68 6.12
C GLU A 45 -1.01 -6.07 7.49
N ARG A 46 -0.14 -5.18 7.97
CA ARG A 46 -0.36 -4.44 9.22
C ARG A 46 -1.68 -3.65 9.21
N LEU A 47 -1.93 -2.91 8.12
CA LEU A 47 -3.16 -2.10 7.98
C LEU A 47 -4.43 -2.97 7.96
N LYS A 48 -4.34 -4.19 7.42
CA LYS A 48 -5.43 -5.17 7.42
C LYS A 48 -5.68 -5.77 8.80
N GLU A 49 -4.64 -6.01 9.59
CA GLU A 49 -4.77 -6.60 10.94
C GLU A 49 -5.30 -5.61 11.97
N GLU A 50 -4.96 -4.33 11.80
CA GLU A 50 -5.35 -3.28 12.75
C GLU A 50 -6.74 -2.66 12.48
N GLY A 51 -7.33 -2.91 11.30
CA GLY A 51 -8.64 -2.41 10.85
C GLY A 51 -9.82 -3.33 11.17
#